data_AF-A0A141FNZ9-F1
#
_entry.id   AF-A0A141FNZ9-F1
#
_cell.length_a   1.000
_cell.length_b   1.000
_cell.length_c   1.000
_cell.angle_alpha   90.00
_cell.angle_beta   90.00
_cell.angle_gamma   90.00
#
_symmetry.space_group_name_H-M   'P 1'
#
loop_
_entity.id
_entity.type
_entity.pdbx_description
1 polymer ?
#
loop_
_entity_poly.entity_id
_entity_poly.type
_entity_poly.pdbx_seq_one_letter_code
_entity_poly.pdbx_strand_id
1 'polypeptide(L)'
;MSHKLPKNNFTWDENVNKYTTDFICNMTENSDYGCILEVDVEYPKQLMDAHSELPYLPVNQKPPGHKVSKLLTTLNDKKNYIVHYLFLRQALMAGLKLIKVR
;
A
#
# COMPACT_ATOMS: atom_id res chain seq x y z
N MET A 1 -12.10 -10.20 -15.36
CA MET A 1 -11.62 -8.86 -14.93
C MET A 1 -10.27 -8.61 -15.58
N SER A 2 -10.18 -7.71 -16.56
CA SER A 2 -8.93 -7.37 -17.26
C SER A 2 -8.63 -5.89 -17.04
N HIS A 3 -7.45 -5.56 -16.52
CA HIS A 3 -6.97 -4.18 -16.36
C HIS A 3 -5.81 -3.91 -17.30
N LYS A 4 -5.65 -2.64 -17.70
CA LYS A 4 -4.54 -2.20 -18.54
C LYS A 4 -3.25 -2.20 -17.72
N LEU A 5 -2.19 -2.83 -18.24
CA LEU A 5 -0.86 -2.75 -17.65
C LEU A 5 -0.16 -1.46 -18.11
N PRO A 6 0.58 -0.76 -17.22
CA PRO A 6 1.37 0.38 -17.62
C PRO A 6 2.51 -0.07 -18.54
N LYS A 7 2.72 0.63 -19.64
CA LYS A 7 3.70 0.24 -20.68
C LYS A 7 4.87 1.19 -20.83
N ASN A 8 4.67 2.50 -20.69
CA ASN A 8 5.72 3.50 -20.91
C ASN A 8 5.41 4.82 -20.17
N ASN A 9 6.34 5.77 -20.23
CA ASN A 9 6.24 7.14 -19.69
C ASN A 9 6.14 7.20 -18.15
N PHE A 10 6.92 6.36 -17.47
CA PHE A 10 7.06 6.46 -16.01
C PHE A 10 7.85 7.72 -15.66
N THR A 11 7.24 8.58 -14.86
CA THR A 11 7.86 9.82 -14.37
C THR A 11 7.74 9.88 -12.85
N TRP A 12 8.80 10.35 -12.20
CA TRP A 12 8.74 10.71 -10.79
C TRP A 12 7.92 12.00 -10.63
N ASP A 13 6.99 12.01 -9.69
CA ASP A 13 6.24 13.21 -9.32
C ASP A 13 6.88 13.80 -8.06
N GLU A 14 7.32 15.06 -8.12
CA GLU A 14 7.95 15.75 -6.99
C GLU A 14 6.91 16.27 -5.98
N ASN A 15 5.63 16.33 -6.37
CA ASN A 15 4.55 16.86 -5.53
C ASN A 15 3.93 15.79 -4.63
N VAL A 16 4.72 15.25 -3.72
CA VAL A 16 4.31 14.21 -2.76
C VAL A 16 3.09 14.63 -1.91
N ASN A 17 2.99 15.93 -1.58
CA ASN A 17 1.90 16.49 -0.77
C ASN A 17 0.51 16.39 -1.43
N LYS A 18 0.44 16.15 -2.74
CA LYS A 18 -0.81 15.95 -3.47
C LYS A 18 -1.52 14.65 -3.08
N TYR A 19 -0.76 13.64 -2.67
CA TYR A 19 -1.27 12.29 -2.40
C TYR A 19 -1.82 12.17 -0.97
N THR A 20 -2.93 12.85 -0.71
CA THR A 20 -3.70 12.71 0.54
C THR A 20 -4.56 11.44 0.51
N THR A 21 -5.02 10.97 1.68
CA THR A 21 -5.99 9.88 1.82
C THR A 21 -7.21 10.07 0.91
N ASP A 22 -7.78 11.27 0.91
CA ASP A 22 -8.95 11.60 0.08
C ASP A 22 -8.63 11.55 -1.40
N PHE A 23 -7.45 12.01 -1.81
CA PHE A 23 -7.02 11.94 -3.21
C PHE A 23 -6.90 10.49 -3.68
N ILE A 24 -6.29 9.63 -2.88
CA ILE A 24 -6.12 8.20 -3.20
C ILE A 24 -7.47 7.47 -3.22
N CYS A 25 -8.38 7.81 -2.30
CA CYS A 25 -9.73 7.26 -2.25
C CYS A 25 -10.60 7.69 -3.44
N ASN A 26 -10.46 8.94 -3.90
CA ASN A 26 -11.23 9.48 -5.02
C ASN A 26 -10.68 9.10 -6.41
N MET A 27 -9.51 8.46 -6.48
CA MET A 27 -8.88 8.07 -7.74
C MET A 27 -9.63 6.90 -8.39
N THR A 28 -9.96 7.02 -9.68
CA THR A 28 -10.71 6.03 -10.44
C THR A 28 -9.82 4.87 -10.90
N GLU A 29 -10.35 3.65 -10.92
CA GLU A 29 -9.59 2.45 -11.32
C GLU A 29 -9.20 2.44 -12.80
N ASN A 30 -9.98 3.15 -13.61
CA ASN A 30 -9.82 3.27 -15.05
C ASN A 30 -9.13 4.59 -15.44
N SER A 31 -8.42 5.24 -14.52
CA SER A 31 -7.64 6.42 -14.87
C SER A 31 -6.58 6.07 -15.92
N ASP A 32 -6.32 7.01 -16.83
CA ASP A 32 -5.28 6.83 -17.84
C ASP A 32 -3.87 6.78 -17.24
N TYR A 33 -3.71 7.25 -16.00
CA TYR A 33 -2.47 7.26 -15.24
C TYR A 33 -2.65 6.61 -13.88
N GLY A 34 -1.71 5.75 -13.50
CA GLY A 34 -1.60 5.18 -12.16
C GLY A 34 -0.32 5.62 -11.47
N CYS A 35 -0.28 5.54 -10.15
CA CYS A 35 0.92 5.82 -9.36
C CYS A 35 1.34 4.63 -8.48
N ILE A 36 2.65 4.54 -8.28
CA ILE A 36 3.28 3.69 -7.28
C ILE A 36 3.84 4.64 -6.23
N LEU A 37 3.48 4.42 -4.97
CA LEU A 37 3.76 5.33 -3.87
C LEU A 37 4.63 4.62 -2.83
N GLU A 38 5.59 5.35 -2.28
CA GLU A 38 6.28 4.95 -1.05
C GLU A 38 5.54 5.56 0.13
N VAL A 39 5.01 4.71 1.02
CA VAL A 39 4.12 5.15 2.10
C VAL A 39 4.51 4.60 3.46
N ASP A 40 4.21 5.38 4.48
CA ASP A 40 4.20 4.97 5.88
C ASP A 40 2.73 4.76 6.29
N VAL A 41 2.38 3.55 6.73
CA VAL A 41 1.00 3.12 7.07
C VAL A 41 0.97 2.53 8.48
N GLU A 42 0.06 3.03 9.31
CA GLU A 42 -0.21 2.51 10.65
C GLU A 42 -1.29 1.43 10.60
N TYR A 43 -1.11 0.38 11.41
CA TYR A 43 -2.10 -0.68 11.60
C TYR A 43 -2.87 -0.47 12.93
N PRO A 44 -4.11 0.03 12.90
CA PRO A 44 -4.88 0.24 14.13
C PRO A 44 -5.11 -1.08 14.86
N LYS A 45 -4.90 -1.08 16.18
CA LYS A 45 -5.08 -2.28 17.03
C LYS A 45 -6.50 -2.84 16.95
N GLN A 46 -7.50 -1.98 16.74
CA GLN A 46 -8.90 -2.41 16.62
C GLN A 46 -9.15 -3.32 15.41
N LEU A 47 -8.32 -3.22 14.37
CA LEU A 47 -8.44 -4.01 13.14
C LEU A 47 -7.63 -5.31 13.18
N MET A 48 -6.83 -5.53 14.23
CA MET A 48 -5.97 -6.72 14.32
C MET A 48 -6.78 -8.02 14.37
N ASP A 49 -7.87 -8.04 15.14
CA ASP A 49 -8.72 -9.23 15.26
C ASP A 49 -9.44 -9.51 13.93
N ALA A 50 -9.99 -8.46 13.31
CA ALA A 50 -10.74 -8.55 12.06
C ALA A 50 -9.86 -8.97 10.87
N HIS A 51 -8.59 -8.58 10.85
CA HIS A 51 -7.65 -8.87 9.77
C HIS A 51 -6.64 -9.97 10.09
N SER A 52 -6.87 -10.74 11.15
CA SER A 52 -5.96 -11.78 11.64
C SER A 52 -5.65 -12.85 10.58
N GLU A 53 -6.62 -13.20 9.74
CA GLU A 53 -6.46 -14.22 8.70
C GLU A 53 -5.81 -13.69 7.42
N LEU A 54 -6.13 -12.45 7.02
CA LEU A 54 -5.67 -11.84 5.77
C LEU A 54 -5.21 -10.38 5.96
N PRO A 55 -4.02 -10.17 6.54
CA PRO A 55 -3.42 -8.84 6.67
C PRO A 55 -3.14 -8.18 5.31
N TYR A 56 -3.49 -6.90 5.20
CA TYR A 56 -3.10 -6.05 4.08
C TYR A 56 -1.59 -5.71 4.11
N LEU A 57 -1.05 -5.39 2.92
CA LEU A 57 0.33 -4.93 2.73
C LEU A 57 1.39 -5.92 3.25
N PRO A 58 1.47 -7.14 2.68
CA PRO A 58 2.46 -8.12 3.08
C PRO A 58 3.88 -7.64 2.72
N VAL A 59 4.87 -8.03 3.52
CA VAL A 59 6.25 -7.55 3.39
C VAL A 59 7.17 -8.72 3.07
N ASN A 60 8.06 -8.54 2.10
CA ASN A 60 9.11 -9.52 1.84
C ASN A 60 10.25 -9.34 2.84
N GLN A 61 10.29 -10.19 3.86
CA GLN A 61 11.25 -10.11 4.95
C GLN A 61 11.71 -11.51 5.37
N LYS A 62 12.85 -11.55 6.06
CA LYS A 62 13.43 -12.78 6.60
C LYS A 62 12.78 -13.08 7.95
N PRO A 63 12.00 -14.18 8.09
CA PRO A 63 11.44 -14.53 9.38
C PRO A 63 12.54 -14.89 10.39
N PRO A 64 12.28 -14.70 11.70
CA PRO A 64 13.27 -14.98 12.74
C PRO A 64 13.77 -16.43 12.64
N GLY A 65 15.09 -16.62 12.64
CA GLY A 65 15.72 -17.94 12.56
C GLY A 65 15.84 -18.56 11.17
N HIS A 66 15.26 -17.97 10.12
CA HIS A 66 15.40 -18.45 8.73
C HIS A 66 16.50 -17.71 8.00
N LYS A 67 17.04 -18.27 6.90
CA LYS A 67 18.06 -17.61 6.05
C LYS A 67 17.48 -16.91 4.82
N VAL A 68 16.29 -17.31 4.38
CA VAL A 68 15.65 -16.89 3.12
C VAL A 68 14.51 -15.91 3.41
N SER A 69 14.37 -14.89 2.58
CA SER A 69 13.26 -13.95 2.66
C SER A 69 11.97 -14.59 2.16
N LYS A 70 10.86 -14.33 2.84
CA LYS A 70 9.53 -14.82 2.50
C LYS A 70 8.56 -13.66 2.50
N LEU A 71 7.45 -13.83 1.79
CA LEU A 71 6.34 -12.90 1.91
C LEU A 71 5.65 -13.14 3.26
N LEU A 72 5.72 -12.16 4.16
CA LEU A 72 5.18 -12.23 5.51
C LEU A 72 3.94 -11.35 5.64
N THR A 73 2.87 -11.92 6.17
CA THR A 73 1.61 -11.26 6.51
C THR A 73 1.67 -10.75 7.96
N THR A 74 2.44 -9.69 8.21
CA THR A 74 2.53 -9.09 9.55
C THR A 74 1.48 -8.01 9.74
N LEU A 75 0.83 -7.97 10.91
CA LEU A 75 -0.09 -6.91 11.35
C LEU A 75 0.63 -5.69 11.95
N ASN A 76 1.91 -5.53 11.61
CA ASN A 76 2.74 -4.45 12.12
C ASN A 76 2.64 -3.22 11.21
N ASP A 77 2.94 -2.05 11.75
CA ASP A 77 3.09 -0.81 10.99
C ASP A 77 4.10 -0.99 9.85
N LYS A 78 3.81 -0.35 8.72
CA LYS A 78 4.63 -0.41 7.51
C LYS A 78 5.30 0.93 7.34
N LYS A 79 6.61 0.92 7.12
CA LYS A 79 7.41 2.11 6.83
C LYS A 79 8.12 1.94 5.51
N ASN A 80 8.22 3.00 4.71
CA ASN A 80 8.83 3.02 3.38
C ASN A 80 8.27 1.90 2.47
N TYR A 81 6.95 1.66 2.54
CA TYR A 81 6.32 0.58 1.82
C TYR A 81 5.95 1.02 0.41
N ILE A 82 6.46 0.31 -0.60
CA ILE A 82 6.19 0.62 -2.01
C ILE A 82 4.92 -0.14 -2.43
N VAL A 83 3.90 0.60 -2.85
CA VAL A 83 2.58 0.03 -3.19
C VAL A 83 1.93 0.75 -4.36
N HIS A 84 1.18 -0.01 -5.16
CA HIS A 84 0.31 0.57 -6.18
C HIS A 84 -0.92 1.23 -5.55
N TYR A 85 -1.34 2.38 -6.07
CA TYR A 85 -2.43 3.17 -5.48
C TYR A 85 -3.74 2.38 -5.27
N LEU A 86 -4.07 1.40 -6.12
CA LEU A 86 -5.26 0.56 -5.94
C LEU A 86 -5.22 -0.30 -4.67
N PHE A 87 -4.07 -0.91 -4.37
CA PHE A 87 -3.92 -1.72 -3.16
C PHE A 87 -3.88 -0.83 -1.92
N LEU A 88 -3.26 0.35 -2.02
CA LEU A 88 -3.30 1.34 -0.95
C LEU A 88 -4.74 1.80 -0.70
N ARG A 89 -5.49 2.14 -1.75
CA ARG A 89 -6.91 2.51 -1.64
C ARG A 89 -7.72 1.42 -0.95
N GLN A 90 -7.53 0.16 -1.33
CA GLN A 90 -8.19 -0.97 -0.67
C GLN A 90 -7.83 -1.05 0.83
N ALA A 91 -6.55 -0.87 1.17
CA ALA A 91 -6.10 -0.87 2.56
C ALA A 91 -6.70 0.31 3.36
N LEU A 92 -6.79 1.51 2.78
CA LEU A 92 -7.42 2.67 3.40
C LEU A 92 -8.92 2.46 3.62
N MET A 93 -9.62 1.86 2.64
CA MET A 93 -11.04 1.49 2.77
C MET A 93 -11.26 0.42 3.85
N ALA A 94 -10.29 -0.47 4.05
CA ALA A 94 -10.29 -1.44 5.15
C ALA A 94 -9.95 -0.82 6.51
N GLY A 95 -9.64 0.48 6.57
CA GLY A 95 -9.42 1.24 7.81
C GLY A 95 -7.95 1.39 8.23
N LEU A 96 -6.98 1.01 7.39
CA LEU A 96 -5.57 1.33 7.65
C LEU A 96 -5.38 2.86 7.55
N LYS A 97 -4.43 3.40 8.33
CA LYS A 97 -4.18 4.84 8.38
C LYS A 97 -2.90 5.19 7.63
N LEU A 98 -3.01 6.08 6.65
CA LEU A 98 -1.86 6.67 5.97
C LEU A 98 -1.21 7.72 6.88
N ILE A 99 0.06 7.55 7.22
CA ILE A 99 0.83 8.53 8.00
C ILE A 99 1.51 9.52 7.05
N LYS A 100 2.23 9.00 6.05
CA LYS A 100 3.07 9.80 5.17
C LYS A 100 3.20 9.15 3.80
N VAL A 101 3.24 9.99 2.77
CA VAL A 101 3.69 9.61 1.42
C VAL A 101 5.07 10.25 1.22
N ARG A 102 5.95 9.57 0.49
CA ARG A 102 7.31 10.02 0.14
C ARG A 102 7.50 10.14 -1.35
#